data_AF-A0A0K8Q6J0-F1
#
_entry.id   AF-A0A0K8Q6J0-F1
#
_cell.length_a   1.000
_cell.length_b   1.000
_cell.length_c   1.000
_cell.angle_alpha   90.00
_cell.angle_beta   90.00
_cell.angle_gamma   90.00
#
_symmetry.space_group_name_H-M   'P 1'
#
loop_
_entity.id
_entity.type
_entity.pdbx_description
1 polymer ?
#
loop_
_entity_poly.entity_id
_entity_poly.type
_entity_poly.pdbx_seq_one_letter_code
_entity_poly.pdbx_strand_id
1 'polypeptide(L)' 'MTVFTKVESWIFGANVPGKKPSVLFYLGGLGNYRAVLADVTDNGFRGFELKSHAAVPA' A
#
# COMPACT_ATOMS: atom_id res chain seq x y z
N MET A 1 8.41 14.87 4.74
CA MET A 1 7.32 15.29 5.66
C MET A 1 6.42 16.24 4.90
N THR A 2 5.10 16.08 4.96
CA THR A 2 4.12 16.86 4.16
C THR A 2 3.19 17.68 5.06
N VAL A 3 2.43 18.62 4.49
CA VAL A 3 1.41 19.40 5.21
C VAL A 3 0.05 18.69 5.28
N PHE A 4 -0.15 17.57 4.58
CA PHE A 4 -1.44 16.89 4.52
C PHE A 4 -1.97 16.50 5.91
N THR A 5 -1.08 16.20 6.86
CA THR A 5 -1.46 15.81 8.23
C THR A 5 -1.96 16.98 9.08
N LYS A 6 -1.85 18.22 8.59
CA LYS A 6 -2.25 19.43 9.34
C LYS A 6 -3.69 19.86 9.08
N VAL A 7 -4.38 19.19 8.16
CA VAL A 7 -5.75 19.53 7.77
C VAL A 7 -6.67 18.38 8.11
N GLU A 8 -7.67 18.67 8.93
CA GLU A 8 -8.75 17.74 9.25
C GLU A 8 -9.60 17.51 7.99
N SER A 9 -9.36 16.37 7.35
CA SER A 9 -9.98 15.97 6.09
C SER A 9 -10.12 14.44 6.05
N TRP A 10 -10.77 13.95 5.00
CA TRP A 10 -10.96 12.52 4.77
C TRP A 10 -9.65 11.77 4.46
N ILE A 11 -8.58 12.46 4.04
CA ILE A 11 -7.29 11.87 3.65
C ILE A 11 -6.67 11.02 4.79
N PHE A 12 -6.85 11.43 6.04
CA PHE A 12 -6.45 10.65 7.23
C PHE A 12 -7.66 10.10 8.00
N GLY A 13 -8.86 10.17 7.43
CA GLY A 13 -10.08 9.64 8.03
C GLY A 13 -10.67 10.47 9.17
N ALA A 14 -10.33 11.76 9.26
CA ALA A 14 -10.76 12.60 10.37
C ALA A 14 -12.17 13.21 10.19
N ASN A 15 -12.79 12.98 9.03
CA ASN A 15 -14.12 13.50 8.70
C ASN A 15 -15.30 12.69 9.27
N VAL A 16 -15.05 11.57 9.98
CA VAL A 16 -16.09 10.70 10.53
C VAL A 16 -15.99 10.67 12.07
N PRO A 17 -17.02 11.14 12.80
CA PRO A 17 -17.04 11.06 14.26
C PRO A 17 -16.82 9.63 14.77
N GLY A 18 -15.94 9.47 15.76
CA GLY A 18 -15.61 8.17 16.34
C GLY A 18 -14.61 7.34 15.51
N LYS A 19 -14.28 7.72 14.27
CA LYS A 19 -13.23 7.07 13.50
C LYS A 19 -11.86 7.58 13.96
N LYS A 20 -10.95 6.67 14.31
CA LYS A 20 -9.56 7.00 14.65
C LYS A 20 -8.79 7.39 13.38
N PRO A 21 -8.18 8.60 13.30
CA PRO A 21 -7.38 8.98 12.14
C PRO A 21 -6.14 8.09 11.97
N SER A 22 -5.77 7.80 10.72
CA SER A 22 -4.59 7.01 10.37
C SER A 22 -4.08 7.36 8.97
N VAL A 23 -2.85 6.95 8.65
CA VAL A 23 -2.32 7.08 7.28
C VAL A 23 -3.09 6.12 6.37
N LEU A 24 -3.82 6.68 5.39
CA LEU A 24 -4.60 5.90 4.43
C LEU A 24 -3.93 5.78 3.05
N PHE A 25 -2.89 6.57 2.80
CA PHE A 25 -2.24 6.67 1.50
C PHE A 25 -0.72 6.55 1.61
N TYR A 26 -0.12 5.91 0.60
CA TYR A 26 1.29 6.08 0.31
C TYR A 26 1.51 7.44 -0.37
N LEU A 27 2.11 8.39 0.34
CA LEU A 27 2.31 9.78 -0.12
C LEU A 27 3.65 9.98 -0.86
N GLY A 28 4.18 8.95 -1.51
CA GLY A 28 5.43 9.02 -2.27
C GLY A 28 5.25 9.39 -3.76
N GLY A 29 4.01 9.48 -4.25
CA GLY A 29 3.70 9.80 -5.65
C GLY A 29 3.80 8.58 -6.58
N LEU A 30 3.27 8.74 -7.81
CA LEU A 30 3.08 7.63 -8.75
C LEU A 30 4.41 7.01 -9.25
N GLY A 31 5.42 7.83 -9.53
CA GLY A 31 6.73 7.35 -10.00
C GLY A 31 7.39 6.40 -9.00
N ASN A 32 7.47 6.83 -7.74
CA ASN A 32 8.02 6.02 -6.66
C ASN A 32 7.17 4.77 -6.39
N TYR A 33 5.84 4.90 -6.44
CA TYR A 33 4.95 3.75 -6.28
C TYR A 33 5.19 2.69 -7.35
N ARG A 34 5.31 3.08 -8.63
CA ARG A 34 5.63 2.16 -9.73
C ARG A 34 7.02 1.54 -9.58
N ALA A 35 8.01 2.31 -9.13
CA ALA A 35 9.36 1.81 -8.88
C ALA A 35 9.36 0.74 -7.77
N VAL A 36 8.62 0.94 -6.68
CA VAL A 36 8.47 -0.07 -5.61
C VAL A 36 7.77 -1.32 -6.12
N LEU A 37 6.74 -1.19 -6.97
CA LEU A 37 6.08 -2.36 -7.57
C LEU A 37 7.05 -3.16 -8.45
N ALA A 38 7.81 -2.49 -9.32
CA ALA A 38 8.80 -3.14 -10.17
C ALA A 38 9.88 -3.84 -9.33
N ASP A 39 10.41 -3.16 -8.31
CA ASP A 39 11.39 -3.75 -7.41
C ASP A 39 10.84 -4.97 -6.65
N VAL A 40 9.58 -4.98 -6.24
CA VAL A 40 8.95 -6.17 -5.63
C VAL A 40 8.86 -7.32 -6.64
N THR A 41 8.45 -7.06 -7.88
CA THR A 41 8.29 -8.10 -8.90
C THR A 41 9.62 -8.66 -9.38
N ASP A 42 10.60 -7.79 -9.62
CA ASP A 42 11.92 -8.15 -10.14
C ASP A 42 12.73 -8.96 -9.12
N ASN A 43 12.44 -8.78 -7.82
CA ASN A 43 13.00 -9.56 -6.73
C ASN A 43 12.12 -10.76 -6.32
N GLY A 44 11.44 -11.38 -7.28
CA GLY A 44 10.71 -12.62 -7.06
C GLY A 44 9.51 -12.49 -6.12
N PHE A 45 8.78 -11.37 -6.21
CA PHE A 45 7.65 -11.02 -5.33
C PHE A 45 8.05 -10.93 -3.86
N ARG A 46 9.07 -10.11 -3.57
CA ARG A 46 9.56 -9.90 -2.21
C ARG A 46 8.42 -9.57 -1.23
N GLY A 47 8.38 -10.30 -0.12
CA GLY A 47 7.34 -10.17 0.91
C GLY A 47 6.13 -11.10 0.69
N PHE A 48 6.12 -11.90 -0.37
CA PHE A 48 5.10 -12.92 -0.61
C PHE A 48 5.68 -14.34 -0.46
N GLU A 49 4.87 -15.24 0.08
CA GLU A 49 5.09 -16.68 -0.03
C GLU A 49 4.32 -17.22 -1.24
N LEU A 50 5.04 -17.70 -2.25
CA LEU A 50 4.43 -18.29 -3.45
C LEU A 50 4.25 -19.79 -3.24
N LYS A 51 3.00 -20.24 -3.14
CA LYS A 51 2.65 -21.66 -3.03
C LYS A 51 2.22 -22.18 -4.40
N SER A 52 2.90 -23.19 -4.92
CA SER A 52 2.39 -23.93 -6.07
C SER A 52 1.23 -24.83 -5.63
N HIS A 53 0.19 -24.92 -6.46
CA HIS A 53 -0.78 -25.98 -6.31
C HIS A 53 -0.16 -27.28 -6.86
N ALA A 54 -0.39 -28.41 -6.18
CA ALA A 54 0.00 -29.70 -6.73
C ALA A 54 -0.74 -29.94 -8.05
N ALA A 55 -0.05 -30.45 -9.06
CA ALA A 55 -0.70 -30.85 -10.30
C ALA A 55 -1.77 -31.91 -9.97
N VAL A 56 -3.00 -31.68 -10.42
CA VAL A 56 -4.03 -32.71 -10.39
C VAL A 56 -3.58 -33.78 -11.39
N PRO A 57 -3.36 -35.04 -10.96
CA PRO A 57 -3.01 -36.12 -11.89
C PRO A 57 -4.15 -36.30 -12.91
N ALA A 58 -3.77 -36.58 -14.16
CA ALA A 58 -4.70 -36.85 -15.26
C ALA A 58 -5.57 -38.09 -15.03
#